data_AF-A0A818DAE7-F1
#
_entry.id   AF-A0A818DAE7-F1
#
_cell.length_a   1.000
_cell.length_b   1.000
_cell.length_c   1.000
_cell.angle_alpha   90.00
_cell.angle_beta   90.00
_cell.angle_gamma   90.00
#
_symmetry.space_group_name_H-M   'P 1'
#
loop_
_entity.id
_entity.type
_entity.pdbx_description
1 polymer ?
#
loop_
_entity_poly.entity_id
_entity_poly.type
_entity_poly.pdbx_seq_one_letter_code
_entity_poly.pdbx_strand_id
1 'polypeptide(L)'
;MEWGDESLYRFLNKALRNKDRSALKPWVGYLKLLHTTLKKLPSVSKNLWRGPDSDVDSCASNVKVVKDFLGSVPTLFMVEANNGKEISAYSNFPDEDDVILISGIRIRVVDDSLNHETFNLIHLMELTDEDDCEVLLALEKKHGKGVSHYANGNKYTGDWIDDSRTGHGAFTWASGDRYEMMCSYICVPFYCENQCMRMGRP
;
A
#
# COMPACT_ATOMS: atom_id res chain seq x y z
N MET A 1 24.15 6.46 29.92
CA MET A 1 22.92 5.80 29.46
C MET A 1 23.39 4.60 28.67
N GLU A 2 23.56 3.47 29.36
CA GLU A 2 23.97 2.21 28.75
C GLU A 2 22.76 1.65 28.00
N TRP A 3 22.85 1.66 26.69
CA TRP A 3 21.92 0.91 25.86
C TRP A 3 22.36 -0.55 25.97
N GLY A 4 21.57 -1.37 26.67
CA GLY A 4 21.67 -2.83 26.52
C GLY A 4 21.43 -3.24 25.07
N ASP A 5 21.53 -4.53 24.78
CA ASP A 5 21.50 -5.22 23.47
C ASP A 5 20.40 -4.83 22.43
N GLU A 6 19.56 -3.85 22.72
CA GLU A 6 18.61 -3.24 21.79
C GLU A 6 19.23 -2.05 21.06
N SER A 7 19.57 -2.23 19.78
CA SER A 7 20.00 -1.13 18.92
C SER A 7 18.91 -0.05 18.82
N LEU A 8 19.33 1.23 18.76
CA LEU A 8 18.46 2.40 18.54
C LEU A 8 17.40 2.15 17.45
N TYR A 9 17.81 1.41 16.42
CA TYR A 9 17.01 1.09 15.25
C TYR A 9 15.80 0.20 15.61
N ARG A 10 15.98 -0.84 16.44
CA ARG A 10 14.87 -1.69 16.90
C ARG A 10 13.82 -0.91 17.69
N PHE A 11 14.27 0.00 18.55
CA PHE A 11 13.37 0.85 19.33
C PHE A 11 12.56 1.77 18.43
N LEU A 12 13.23 2.44 17.49
CA LEU A 12 12.59 3.36 16.55
C LEU A 12 11.54 2.64 15.69
N ASN A 13 11.87 1.44 15.23
CA ASN A 13 10.98 0.60 14.42
C ASN A 13 9.70 0.22 15.15
N LYS A 14 9.85 -0.20 16.41
CA LYS A 14 8.72 -0.51 17.28
C LYS A 14 7.83 0.72 17.50
N ALA A 15 8.42 1.89 17.67
CA ALA A 15 7.68 3.14 17.83
C ALA A 15 6.95 3.57 16.55
N LEU A 16 7.57 3.44 15.37
CA LEU A 16 6.97 3.79 14.06
C LEU A 16 5.80 2.88 13.70
N ARG A 17 5.89 1.59 14.02
CA ARG A 17 4.82 0.59 13.81
C ARG A 17 3.69 0.67 14.83
N ASN A 18 3.86 1.40 15.94
CA ASN A 18 2.84 1.53 16.96
C ASN A 18 1.67 2.43 16.49
N LYS A 19 0.43 1.98 16.74
CA LYS A 19 -0.79 2.76 16.48
C LYS A 19 -0.85 4.01 17.36
N ASP A 20 -0.33 3.92 18.60
CA ASP A 20 -0.22 5.08 19.48
C ASP A 20 0.96 5.96 19.05
N ARG A 21 0.63 7.12 18.47
CA ARG A 21 1.61 8.11 18.02
C ARG A 21 2.27 8.87 19.16
N SER A 22 1.79 8.75 20.40
CA SER A 22 2.40 9.40 21.57
C SER A 22 3.83 8.88 21.83
N ALA A 23 4.07 7.60 21.51
CA ALA A 23 5.37 6.95 21.61
C ALA A 23 6.45 7.55 20.70
N LEU A 24 6.06 8.29 19.65
CA LEU A 24 6.97 8.96 18.73
C LEU A 24 7.44 10.33 19.23
N LYS A 25 6.79 10.92 20.24
CA LYS A 25 7.11 12.27 20.73
C LYS A 25 8.60 12.48 21.04
N PRO A 26 9.30 11.56 21.72
CA PRO A 26 10.73 11.71 22.00
C PRO A 26 11.60 11.69 20.73
N TRP A 27 11.11 11.06 19.65
CA TRP A 27 11.87 10.79 18.42
C TRP A 27 11.64 11.81 17.32
N VAL A 28 10.69 12.74 17.49
CA VAL A 28 10.35 13.73 16.45
C VAL A 28 11.58 14.53 16.00
N GLY A 29 12.47 14.91 16.92
CA GLY A 29 13.71 15.62 16.57
C GLY A 29 14.63 14.78 15.69
N TYR A 30 14.86 13.52 16.08
CA TYR A 30 15.68 12.57 15.32
C TYR A 30 15.07 12.27 13.95
N LEU A 31 13.77 11.99 13.88
CA LEU A 31 13.06 11.70 12.63
C LEU A 31 13.10 12.89 11.67
N LYS A 32 12.97 14.12 12.18
CA LYS A 32 13.13 15.34 11.36
C LYS A 32 14.54 15.46 10.79
N LEU A 33 15.56 15.22 11.61
CA LEU A 33 16.94 15.25 11.17
C LEU A 33 17.20 14.18 10.10
N LEU A 34 16.83 12.92 10.39
CA LEU A 34 16.97 11.79 9.48
C LEU A 34 16.29 12.09 8.14
N HIS A 35 15.03 12.50 8.17
CA HIS A 35 14.26 12.83 6.97
C HIS A 35 14.89 14.00 6.18
N THR A 36 15.39 15.02 6.88
CA THR A 36 16.07 16.17 6.23
C THR A 36 17.39 15.74 5.58
N THR A 37 18.14 14.85 6.23
CA THR A 37 19.41 14.32 5.70
C THR A 37 19.17 13.41 4.50
N LEU A 38 18.22 12.48 4.60
CA LEU A 38 17.86 11.58 3.51
C LEU A 38 17.41 12.34 2.25
N LYS A 39 16.68 13.46 2.41
CA LYS A 39 16.31 14.34 1.29
C LYS A 39 17.51 14.97 0.57
N LYS A 40 18.65 15.14 1.24
CA LYS A 40 19.87 15.71 0.66
C LYS A 40 20.74 14.65 -0.02
N LEU A 41 20.52 13.37 0.27
CA LEU A 41 21.25 12.28 -0.38
C LEU A 41 20.73 12.08 -1.81
N PRO A 42 21.62 11.71 -2.75
CA PRO A 42 21.22 11.37 -4.11
C PRO A 42 20.22 10.21 -4.09
N SER A 43 19.22 10.28 -4.96
CA SER A 43 18.32 9.14 -5.19
C SER A 43 19.03 8.09 -6.01
N VAL A 44 18.77 6.83 -5.70
CA VAL A 44 19.19 5.66 -6.48
C VAL A 44 17.97 4.85 -6.88
N SER A 45 17.96 4.38 -8.13
CA SER A 45 16.99 3.40 -8.61
C SER A 45 17.63 2.01 -8.57
N LYS A 46 17.12 1.13 -7.72
CA LYS A 46 17.66 -0.20 -7.45
C LYS A 46 16.56 -1.16 -7.02
N ASN A 47 16.74 -2.44 -7.34
CA ASN A 47 15.93 -3.51 -6.76
C ASN A 47 16.42 -3.78 -5.35
N LEU A 48 15.49 -3.71 -4.42
CA LEU A 48 15.71 -3.78 -2.99
C LEU A 48 15.02 -5.03 -2.46
N TRP A 49 15.70 -5.75 -1.57
CA TRP A 49 15.19 -6.99 -1.01
C TRP A 49 14.95 -6.82 0.49
N ARG A 50 13.83 -7.38 0.96
CA ARG A 50 13.37 -7.19 2.33
C ARG A 50 12.66 -8.45 2.87
N GLY A 51 13.06 -8.91 4.05
CA GLY A 51 12.33 -9.94 4.80
C GLY A 51 11.27 -9.35 5.75
N PRO A 52 10.25 -10.11 6.21
CA PRO A 52 9.17 -9.65 7.07
C PRO A 52 9.64 -9.16 8.45
N ASP A 53 10.69 -9.76 9.00
CA ASP A 53 11.28 -9.37 10.29
C ASP A 53 12.35 -8.29 10.18
N SER A 54 12.60 -7.78 8.96
CA SER A 54 13.57 -6.71 8.76
C SER A 54 13.09 -5.38 9.34
N ASP A 55 14.08 -4.66 9.83
CA ASP A 55 14.05 -3.36 10.46
C ASP A 55 13.50 -2.27 9.48
N VAL A 56 12.73 -1.27 9.95
CA VAL A 56 11.70 -0.50 9.19
C VAL A 56 12.14 0.15 7.88
N ASP A 57 13.41 0.49 7.66
CA ASP A 57 13.80 1.21 6.44
C ASP A 57 15.00 0.61 5.70
N SER A 58 15.65 -0.43 6.22
CA SER A 58 16.83 -1.02 5.58
C SER A 58 16.43 -2.11 4.58
N CYS A 59 16.77 -1.88 3.32
CA CYS A 59 16.71 -2.89 2.29
C CYS A 59 18.12 -3.19 1.77
N ALA A 60 18.40 -4.47 1.55
CA ALA A 60 19.63 -4.90 0.92
C ALA A 60 19.45 -4.93 -0.59
N SER A 61 20.39 -4.35 -1.34
CA SER A 61 20.43 -4.50 -2.80
C SER A 61 21.24 -5.74 -3.24
N ASN A 62 21.96 -6.36 -2.31
CA ASN A 62 22.82 -7.50 -2.58
C ASN A 62 22.10 -8.84 -2.33
N VAL A 63 21.93 -9.62 -3.40
CA VAL A 63 21.28 -10.95 -3.35
C VAL A 63 22.01 -11.94 -2.43
N LYS A 64 23.32 -11.75 -2.14
CA LYS A 64 24.05 -12.62 -1.20
C LYS A 64 23.56 -12.43 0.24
N VAL A 65 23.31 -11.19 0.65
CA VAL A 65 22.74 -10.85 1.97
C VAL A 65 21.34 -11.46 2.10
N VAL A 66 20.58 -11.49 1.01
CA VAL A 66 19.23 -12.11 0.95
C VAL A 66 19.27 -13.61 1.24
N LYS A 67 20.31 -14.33 0.80
CA LYS A 67 20.42 -15.79 1.03
C LYS A 67 20.50 -16.16 2.50
N ASP A 68 21.07 -15.28 3.33
CA ASP A 68 21.16 -15.50 4.77
C ASP A 68 19.78 -15.35 5.46
N PHE A 69 18.85 -14.62 4.82
CA PHE A 69 17.46 -14.49 5.29
C PHE A 69 16.54 -15.62 4.79
N LEU A 70 16.84 -16.23 3.63
CA LEU A 70 15.98 -17.23 2.97
C LEU A 70 15.73 -18.51 3.80
N GLY A 71 16.51 -18.78 4.84
CA GLY A 71 16.34 -19.95 5.70
C GLY A 71 15.34 -19.78 6.86
N SER A 72 14.94 -18.54 7.17
CA SER A 72 14.17 -18.23 8.40
C SER A 72 12.84 -17.51 8.14
N VAL A 73 12.65 -16.90 6.96
CA VAL A 73 11.43 -16.13 6.68
C VAL A 73 10.60 -16.76 5.54
N PRO A 74 9.29 -16.99 5.75
CA PRO A 74 8.42 -17.63 4.74
C PRO A 74 7.99 -16.65 3.63
N THR A 75 8.35 -15.38 3.72
CA THR A 75 7.98 -14.35 2.74
C THR A 75 9.17 -13.45 2.47
N LEU A 76 9.41 -13.10 1.21
CA LEU A 76 10.44 -12.18 0.76
C LEU A 76 9.78 -11.12 -0.10
N PHE A 77 10.16 -9.86 0.11
CA PHE A 77 9.71 -8.74 -0.71
C PHE A 77 10.86 -8.30 -1.62
N MET A 78 10.57 -8.20 -2.91
CA MET A 78 11.41 -7.48 -3.87
C MET A 78 10.74 -6.15 -4.17
N VAL A 79 11.42 -5.03 -3.93
CA VAL A 79 10.91 -3.68 -4.16
C VAL A 79 11.72 -3.04 -5.28
N GLU A 80 11.07 -2.71 -6.39
CA GLU A 80 11.63 -1.83 -7.41
C GLU A 80 11.55 -0.38 -6.90
N ALA A 81 12.68 0.14 -6.39
CA ALA A 81 12.77 1.47 -5.83
C ALA A 81 13.28 2.47 -6.87
N ASN A 82 12.69 3.66 -6.90
CA ASN A 82 13.06 4.77 -7.77
C ASN A 82 13.78 5.89 -7.00
N ASN A 83 13.40 6.11 -5.74
CA ASN A 83 13.98 7.16 -4.88
C ASN A 83 14.64 6.61 -3.61
N GLY A 84 15.27 5.44 -3.70
CA GLY A 84 16.09 4.89 -2.61
C GLY A 84 17.23 5.83 -2.23
N LYS A 85 17.62 5.84 -0.96
CA LYS A 85 18.74 6.62 -0.42
C LYS A 85 19.84 5.70 0.05
N GLU A 86 20.95 5.69 -0.67
CA GLU A 86 22.10 4.87 -0.33
C GLU A 86 22.77 5.42 0.93
N ILE A 87 22.88 4.58 1.96
CA ILE A 87 23.45 4.96 3.26
C ILE A 87 24.63 4.08 3.66
N SER A 88 25.07 3.16 2.80
CA SER A 88 26.14 2.19 3.10
C SER A 88 27.42 2.87 3.58
N ALA A 89 27.76 4.05 3.04
CA ALA A 89 28.91 4.86 3.47
C ALA A 89 28.81 5.40 4.92
N TYR A 90 27.61 5.37 5.51
CA TYR A 90 27.32 5.83 6.86
C TYR A 90 26.84 4.69 7.78
N SER A 91 26.78 3.46 7.27
CA SER A 91 26.39 2.27 8.02
C SER A 91 27.59 1.68 8.76
N ASN A 92 27.32 0.99 9.88
CA ASN A 92 28.35 0.22 10.58
C ASN A 92 28.77 -1.02 9.77
N PHE A 93 28.02 -1.39 8.73
CA PHE A 93 28.28 -2.52 7.85
C PHE A 93 28.22 -2.06 6.38
N PRO A 94 29.29 -1.43 5.86
CA PRO A 94 29.29 -0.85 4.51
C PRO A 94 29.06 -1.88 3.39
N ASP A 95 29.38 -3.14 3.62
CA ASP A 95 29.26 -4.24 2.65
C ASP A 95 27.80 -4.73 2.48
N GLU A 96 26.84 -4.23 3.27
CA GLU A 96 25.42 -4.61 3.18
C GLU A 96 24.67 -3.89 2.05
N ASP A 97 25.32 -2.94 1.36
CA ASP A 97 24.74 -2.11 0.31
C ASP A 97 23.38 -1.50 0.73
N ASP A 98 23.34 -0.99 1.97
CA ASP A 98 22.13 -0.46 2.61
C ASP A 98 21.51 0.71 1.84
N VAL A 99 20.24 0.53 1.47
CA VAL A 99 19.41 1.58 0.90
C VAL A 99 18.19 1.81 1.77
N ILE A 100 17.93 3.07 2.11
CA ILE A 100 16.75 3.51 2.84
C ILE A 100 15.67 4.02 1.88
N LEU A 101 14.46 3.50 2.06
CA LEU A 101 13.25 4.07 1.47
C LEU A 101 12.69 5.15 2.41
N ILE A 102 12.45 6.35 1.89
CA ILE A 102 11.96 7.47 2.73
C ILE A 102 10.51 7.19 3.17
N SER A 103 10.22 7.48 4.44
CA SER A 103 8.86 7.43 4.98
C SER A 103 7.86 8.24 4.13
N GLY A 104 6.76 7.61 3.72
CA GLY A 104 5.72 8.25 2.91
C GLY A 104 5.76 7.87 1.43
N ILE A 105 6.70 7.02 1.01
CA ILE A 105 6.64 6.39 -0.31
C ILE A 105 5.37 5.53 -0.42
N ARG A 106 4.80 5.50 -1.62
CA ARG A 106 3.71 4.60 -1.95
C ARG A 106 4.25 3.46 -2.77
N ILE A 107 3.76 2.27 -2.48
CA ILE A 107 4.22 1.02 -3.09
C ILE A 107 2.98 0.26 -3.53
N ARG A 108 3.00 -0.29 -4.74
CA ARG A 108 1.98 -1.23 -5.23
C ARG A 108 2.53 -2.65 -5.28
N VAL A 109 1.63 -3.61 -5.09
CA VAL A 109 1.92 -5.02 -5.39
C VAL A 109 1.84 -5.21 -6.91
N VAL A 110 2.91 -5.74 -7.49
CA VAL A 110 3.00 -6.07 -8.92
C VAL A 110 2.65 -7.54 -9.14
N ASP A 111 3.16 -8.43 -8.30
CA ASP A 111 2.91 -9.87 -8.35
C ASP A 111 3.10 -10.46 -6.96
N ASP A 112 2.15 -11.27 -6.50
CA ASP A 112 2.18 -11.99 -5.22
C ASP A 112 2.04 -13.51 -5.41
N SER A 113 2.10 -14.00 -6.65
CA SER A 113 1.84 -15.39 -7.00
C SER A 113 3.08 -16.29 -7.03
N LEU A 114 4.26 -15.70 -6.79
CA LEU A 114 5.56 -16.38 -6.85
C LEU A 114 5.84 -17.18 -5.57
N ASN A 115 5.21 -18.35 -5.47
CA ASN A 115 5.47 -19.29 -4.38
C ASN A 115 6.65 -20.21 -4.77
N HIS A 116 7.80 -20.01 -4.11
CA HIS A 116 8.91 -20.95 -4.18
C HIS A 116 8.70 -22.08 -3.16
N GLU A 117 9.40 -23.21 -3.33
CA GLU A 117 9.28 -24.39 -2.44
C GLU A 117 9.49 -24.07 -0.95
N THR A 118 10.20 -22.98 -0.65
CA THR A 118 10.66 -22.61 0.69
C THR A 118 10.24 -21.21 1.13
N PHE A 119 9.74 -20.36 0.24
CA PHE A 119 9.35 -18.98 0.55
C PHE A 119 8.38 -18.42 -0.49
N ASN A 120 7.58 -17.45 -0.08
CA ASN A 120 6.71 -16.67 -0.97
C ASN A 120 7.43 -15.39 -1.38
N LEU A 121 7.48 -15.06 -2.67
CA LEU A 121 8.03 -13.82 -3.17
C LEU A 121 6.90 -12.85 -3.53
N ILE A 122 6.93 -11.66 -2.94
CA ILE A 122 6.02 -10.57 -3.26
C ILE A 122 6.82 -9.49 -3.97
N HIS A 123 6.46 -9.24 -5.24
CA HIS A 123 7.00 -8.17 -6.04
C HIS A 123 6.22 -6.88 -5.79
N LEU A 124 6.96 -5.86 -5.38
CA LEU A 124 6.52 -4.53 -5.05
C LEU A 124 7.21 -3.50 -5.96
N MET A 125 6.52 -2.41 -6.29
CA MET A 125 7.09 -1.29 -7.05
C MET A 125 6.74 0.04 -6.37
N GLU A 126 7.74 0.92 -6.23
CA GLU A 126 7.53 2.30 -5.81
C GLU A 126 6.73 3.06 -6.88
N LEU A 127 5.64 3.69 -6.47
CA LEU A 127 4.83 4.52 -7.36
C LEU A 127 5.58 5.81 -7.71
N THR A 128 5.53 6.19 -8.98
CA THR A 128 5.94 7.53 -9.41
C THR A 128 4.85 8.55 -9.14
N ASP A 129 5.15 9.86 -9.23
CA ASP A 129 4.14 10.92 -9.10
C ASP A 129 3.00 10.78 -10.14
N GLU A 130 3.31 10.22 -11.32
CA GLU A 130 2.33 9.93 -12.37
C GLU A 130 1.44 8.75 -11.98
N ASP A 131 2.03 7.63 -11.54
CA ASP A 131 1.27 6.47 -11.05
C ASP A 131 0.41 6.81 -9.84
N ASP A 132 0.93 7.68 -8.96
CA ASP A 132 0.28 8.14 -7.75
C ASP A 132 -1.00 8.92 -8.05
N CYS A 133 -1.03 9.69 -9.15
CA CYS A 133 -2.25 10.37 -9.58
C CYS A 133 -3.29 9.36 -10.05
N GLU A 134 -2.90 8.36 -10.84
CA GLU A 134 -3.83 7.30 -11.28
C GLU A 134 -4.35 6.47 -10.12
N VAL A 135 -3.49 6.12 -9.15
CA VAL A 135 -3.86 5.36 -7.96
C VAL A 135 -4.74 6.18 -7.02
N LEU A 136 -4.45 7.47 -6.81
CA LEU A 136 -5.33 8.36 -6.04
C LEU A 136 -6.70 8.50 -6.71
N LEU A 137 -6.72 8.71 -8.02
CA LEU A 137 -7.95 8.76 -8.79
C LEU A 137 -8.71 7.43 -8.70
N ALA A 138 -8.03 6.28 -8.67
CA ALA A 138 -8.65 4.97 -8.47
C ALA A 138 -9.20 4.80 -7.04
N LEU A 139 -8.50 5.29 -6.01
CA LEU A 139 -8.95 5.25 -4.60
C LEU A 139 -10.12 6.20 -4.31
N GLU A 140 -10.26 7.28 -5.07
CA GLU A 140 -11.40 8.21 -4.97
C GLU A 140 -12.69 7.63 -5.58
N LYS A 141 -12.58 6.63 -6.46
CA LYS A 141 -13.75 5.96 -7.04
C LYS A 141 -14.40 5.03 -6.03
N LYS A 142 -15.73 4.98 -6.05
CA LYS A 142 -16.49 4.00 -5.26
C LYS A 142 -16.13 2.58 -5.71
N HIS A 143 -15.70 1.78 -4.76
CA HIS A 143 -15.43 0.35 -4.94
C HIS A 143 -16.03 -0.45 -3.78
N GLY A 144 -16.49 -1.68 -4.03
CA GLY A 144 -17.16 -2.52 -3.05
C GLY A 144 -18.60 -2.09 -2.75
N LYS A 145 -19.14 -2.45 -1.58
CA LYS A 145 -20.53 -2.14 -1.23
C LYS A 145 -20.68 -0.69 -0.81
N GLY A 146 -21.58 0.03 -1.47
CA GLY A 146 -21.75 1.46 -1.27
C GLY A 146 -23.17 1.94 -1.43
N VAL A 147 -23.46 3.07 -0.79
CA VAL A 147 -24.73 3.78 -0.89
C VAL A 147 -24.49 5.10 -1.62
N SER A 148 -25.27 5.39 -2.65
CA SER A 148 -25.27 6.68 -3.33
C SER A 148 -26.61 7.38 -3.14
N HIS A 149 -26.56 8.60 -2.63
CA HIS A 149 -27.71 9.49 -2.53
C HIS A 149 -27.73 10.44 -3.72
N TYR A 150 -28.91 10.60 -4.32
CA TYR A 150 -29.12 11.50 -5.45
C TYR A 150 -29.83 12.75 -4.96
N ALA A 151 -29.58 13.90 -5.62
CA ALA A 151 -30.17 15.19 -5.25
C ALA A 151 -31.71 15.20 -5.28
N ASN A 152 -32.32 14.31 -6.06
CA ASN A 152 -33.77 14.12 -6.15
C ASN A 152 -34.35 13.25 -5.01
N GLY A 153 -33.54 12.86 -4.02
CA GLY A 153 -33.95 12.02 -2.90
C GLY A 153 -33.91 10.52 -3.18
N ASN A 154 -33.56 10.10 -4.40
CA ASN A 154 -33.36 8.68 -4.69
C ASN A 154 -32.09 8.18 -4.00
N LYS A 155 -32.02 6.86 -3.82
CA LYS A 155 -30.91 6.16 -3.17
C LYS A 155 -30.58 4.90 -3.96
N TYR A 156 -29.31 4.63 -4.16
CA TYR A 156 -28.84 3.32 -4.59
C TYR A 156 -28.01 2.68 -3.48
N THR A 157 -28.15 1.38 -3.27
CA THR A 157 -27.33 0.58 -2.35
C THR A 157 -26.90 -0.69 -3.08
N GLY A 158 -25.61 -0.93 -3.26
CA GLY A 158 -25.16 -2.10 -4.01
C GLY A 158 -23.65 -2.16 -4.19
N ASP A 159 -23.20 -3.08 -5.03
CA ASP A 159 -21.79 -3.24 -5.36
C ASP A 159 -21.33 -2.17 -6.36
N TRP A 160 -20.10 -1.69 -6.18
CA TRP A 160 -19.45 -0.69 -7.00
C TRP A 160 -18.07 -1.18 -7.45
N ILE A 161 -17.70 -0.85 -8.67
CA ILE A 161 -16.33 -0.94 -9.18
C ILE A 161 -16.08 0.35 -9.95
N ASP A 162 -15.08 1.12 -9.54
CA ASP A 162 -14.63 2.32 -10.23
C ASP A 162 -15.78 3.31 -10.55
N ASP A 163 -16.55 3.68 -9.52
CA ASP A 163 -17.74 4.56 -9.60
C ASP A 163 -18.90 4.04 -10.46
N SER A 164 -18.80 2.81 -10.93
CA SER A 164 -19.85 2.16 -11.69
C SER A 164 -20.57 1.12 -10.85
N ARG A 165 -21.88 1.03 -11.01
CA ARG A 165 -22.73 0.05 -10.30
C ARG A 165 -22.51 -1.33 -10.93
N THR A 166 -22.26 -2.34 -10.10
CA THR A 166 -22.02 -3.72 -10.52
C THR A 166 -22.76 -4.69 -9.60
N GLY A 167 -22.74 -5.98 -9.93
CA GLY A 167 -23.21 -7.03 -9.03
C GLY A 167 -24.66 -6.86 -8.61
N HIS A 168 -24.95 -7.04 -7.32
CA HIS A 168 -26.30 -6.86 -6.79
C HIS A 168 -26.46 -5.46 -6.20
N GLY A 169 -27.60 -4.83 -6.47
CA GLY A 169 -27.97 -3.59 -5.82
C GLY A 169 -29.47 -3.37 -5.73
N ALA A 170 -29.87 -2.38 -4.96
CA ALA A 170 -31.23 -1.91 -4.82
C ALA A 170 -31.28 -0.40 -5.06
N PHE A 171 -32.18 0.04 -5.93
CA PHE A 171 -32.56 1.44 -6.08
C PHE A 171 -33.83 1.72 -5.29
N THR A 172 -33.84 2.80 -4.53
CA THR A 172 -34.98 3.29 -3.78
C THR A 172 -35.30 4.68 -4.27
N TRP A 173 -36.52 4.90 -4.76
CA TRP A 173 -36.98 6.22 -5.15
C TRP A 173 -37.35 7.03 -3.91
N ALA A 174 -37.37 8.36 -4.04
CA ALA A 174 -37.85 9.25 -2.98
C ALA A 174 -39.30 8.94 -2.54
N SER A 175 -40.11 8.32 -3.41
CA SER A 175 -41.45 7.82 -3.08
C SER A 175 -41.46 6.64 -2.08
N GLY A 176 -40.31 6.00 -1.85
CA GLY A 176 -40.17 4.80 -1.04
C GLY A 176 -40.22 3.49 -1.84
N ASP A 177 -40.55 3.55 -3.13
CA ASP A 177 -40.48 2.38 -4.01
C ASP A 177 -39.06 1.82 -4.02
N ARG A 178 -38.92 0.50 -3.96
CA ARG A 178 -37.63 -0.20 -4.01
C ARG A 178 -37.60 -1.18 -5.16
N TYR A 179 -36.45 -1.25 -5.83
CA TYR A 179 -36.19 -2.13 -6.96
C TYR A 179 -34.83 -2.79 -6.81
N GLU A 180 -34.80 -4.12 -6.88
CA GLU A 180 -33.57 -4.90 -6.84
C GLU A 180 -33.09 -5.19 -8.26
N MET A 181 -31.77 -5.09 -8.46
CA MET A 181 -31.13 -5.29 -9.75
C MET A 181 -29.89 -6.17 -9.58
N MET A 182 -29.68 -7.03 -10.57
CA MET A 182 -28.41 -7.69 -10.82
C MET A 182 -27.84 -7.04 -12.09
N CYS A 183 -26.65 -6.45 -11.99
CA CYS A 183 -25.95 -5.89 -13.12
C CYS A 183 -24.67 -6.71 -13.38
N SER A 184 -24.76 -7.55 -14.41
CA SER A 184 -23.68 -8.45 -14.85
C SER A 184 -22.54 -7.71 -15.57
N TYR A 185 -22.73 -6.41 -15.88
CA TYR A 185 -21.76 -5.53 -16.53
C TYR A 185 -21.66 -4.18 -15.80
N ILE A 186 -20.50 -3.53 -15.91
CA ILE A 186 -20.18 -2.22 -15.34
C ILE A 186 -21.13 -1.16 -15.91
N CYS A 187 -22.10 -0.67 -15.10
CA CYS A 187 -23.03 0.37 -15.53
C CYS A 187 -22.51 1.76 -15.17
N VAL A 188 -21.97 2.48 -16.16
CA VAL A 188 -21.55 3.90 -16.04
C VAL A 188 -22.75 4.83 -15.84
N PRO A 189 -22.58 6.00 -15.18
CA PRO A 189 -23.69 6.83 -14.67
C PRO A 189 -24.67 7.38 -15.73
N PHE A 190 -24.30 7.38 -17.01
CA PHE A 190 -25.08 8.03 -18.07
C PHE A 190 -25.74 7.09 -19.10
N TYR A 191 -25.53 5.78 -19.05
CA TYR A 191 -26.02 4.82 -20.07
C TYR A 191 -26.73 3.58 -19.50
N CYS A 192 -27.29 3.68 -18.29
CA CYS A 192 -27.98 2.56 -17.67
C CYS A 192 -29.50 2.63 -17.95
N GLU A 193 -29.91 2.63 -19.22
CA GLU A 193 -31.33 2.48 -19.58
C GLU A 193 -31.69 1.07 -20.07
N ASN A 194 -30.74 0.21 -20.48
CA ASN A 194 -31.12 -1.04 -21.18
C ASN A 194 -30.35 -2.33 -20.80
N GLN A 195 -29.64 -2.41 -19.66
CA GLN A 195 -28.81 -3.61 -19.36
C GLN A 195 -28.93 -4.29 -17.99
N CYS A 196 -29.60 -3.72 -16.97
CA CYS A 196 -29.85 -4.52 -15.75
C CYS A 196 -31.13 -5.37 -15.94
N MET A 197 -31.04 -6.68 -15.72
CA MET A 197 -32.19 -7.59 -15.85
C MET A 197 -33.21 -7.34 -14.72
N ARG A 198 -34.50 -7.32 -15.08
CA ARG A 198 -35.63 -7.31 -14.13
C ARG A 198 -35.62 -8.59 -13.29
N MET A 199 -35.15 -8.49 -12.06
CA MET A 199 -35.59 -9.41 -11.00
C MET A 199 -36.87 -8.79 -10.44
N GLY A 200 -38.01 -9.45 -10.69
CA GLY A 200 -39.34 -8.94 -10.33
C GLY A 200 -39.46 -8.63 -8.84
N ARG A 201 -40.48 -7.83 -8.49
CA ARG A 201 -40.87 -7.60 -7.09
C ARG A 201 -41.09 -8.95 -6.38
N PRO A 202 -40.65 -9.15 -5.13
CA PRO A 202 -41.21 -10.20 -4.30
C PRO A 202 -42.72 -9.97 -4.07
#